data_AF-A0A972UN97-F1
#
_entry.id   AF-A0A972UN97-F1
#
_cell.length_a   1.000
_cell.length_b   1.000
_cell.length_c   1.000
_cell.angle_alpha   90.00
_cell.angle_beta   90.00
_cell.angle_gamma   90.00
#
_symmetry.space_group_name_H-M   'P 1'
#
loop_
_entity.id
_entity.type
_entity.pdbx_description
1 polymer ?
#
loop_
_entity_poly.entity_id
_entity_poly.type
_entity_poly.pdbx_seq_one_letter_code
_entity_poly.pdbx_strand_id
1 'polypeptide(L)'
;TGINTECKYLMLGHAFETLDCIAVEFRTHFINHQSRRAIERLGAKLDGVLRAHMIMPNGTIRDTCVYSIVAPEWPTIKAHLGLQMEIVR
;
A
#
# COMPACT_ATOMS: atom_id res chain seq x y z
N THR A 1 5.39 1.61 -14.57
CA THR A 1 4.54 0.82 -15.48
C THR A 1 3.15 0.73 -14.88
N GLY A 2 2.10 0.57 -15.70
CA GLY A 2 0.72 0.47 -15.22
C GLY A 2 0.41 -0.82 -14.46
N ILE A 3 1.22 -1.87 -14.66
CA ILE A 3 1.03 -3.22 -14.08
C ILE A 3 0.86 -3.18 -12.56
N ASN A 4 1.71 -2.46 -11.83
CA ASN A 4 1.61 -2.44 -10.37
C ASN A 4 0.30 -1.78 -9.88
N THR A 5 -0.18 -0.75 -10.59
CA THR A 5 -1.46 -0.11 -10.28
C THR A 5 -2.62 -1.09 -10.50
N GLU A 6 -2.62 -1.81 -11.62
CA GLU A 6 -3.63 -2.82 -11.94
C GLU A 6 -3.62 -4.00 -10.94
N CYS A 7 -2.44 -4.52 -10.61
CA CYS A 7 -2.31 -5.56 -9.59
C CYS A 7 -2.88 -5.09 -8.24
N LYS A 8 -2.56 -3.86 -7.81
CA LYS A 8 -3.06 -3.33 -6.54
C LYS A 8 -4.57 -3.08 -6.57
N TYR A 9 -5.12 -2.61 -7.69
CA TYR A 9 -6.56 -2.48 -7.87
C TYR A 9 -7.27 -3.83 -7.66
N LEU A 10 -6.79 -4.88 -8.32
CA LEU A 10 -7.37 -6.23 -8.22
C LEU A 10 -7.24 -6.82 -6.80
N MET A 11 -6.04 -6.73 -6.21
CA MET A 11 -5.79 -7.26 -4.86
C MET A 11 -6.63 -6.55 -3.79
N LEU A 12 -6.71 -5.22 -3.86
CA LEU A 12 -7.49 -4.43 -2.89
C LEU A 12 -8.99 -4.66 -3.09
N GLY A 13 -9.46 -4.72 -4.34
CA GLY A 13 -10.85 -5.07 -4.64
C GLY A 13 -11.24 -6.42 -4.06
N HIS A 14 -10.41 -7.45 -4.25
CA HIS A 14 -10.68 -8.76 -3.65
C HIS A 14 -10.69 -8.71 -2.11
N ALA A 15 -9.72 -8.03 -1.49
CA ALA A 15 -9.65 -7.93 -0.03
C ALA A 15 -10.89 -7.25 0.58
N PHE A 16 -11.32 -6.11 0.02
CA PHE A 16 -12.43 -5.33 0.59
C PHE A 16 -13.82 -5.84 0.16
N GLU A 17 -13.96 -6.36 -1.06
CA GLU A 17 -15.29 -6.70 -1.63
C GLU A 17 -15.60 -8.18 -1.58
N THR A 18 -14.60 -9.05 -1.36
CA THR A 18 -14.80 -10.51 -1.27
C THR A 18 -14.45 -11.07 0.09
N LEU A 19 -13.39 -10.56 0.73
CA LEU A 19 -12.92 -11.06 2.02
C LEU A 19 -13.39 -10.24 3.22
N ASP A 20 -14.19 -9.18 2.99
CA ASP A 20 -14.70 -8.27 4.03
C ASP A 20 -13.60 -7.73 4.96
N CYS A 21 -12.40 -7.52 4.43
CA CYS A 21 -11.28 -7.02 5.22
C CYS A 21 -11.58 -5.60 5.72
N ILE A 22 -11.45 -5.36 7.02
CA ILE A 22 -11.66 -4.02 7.59
C ILE A 22 -10.50 -3.06 7.26
N ALA A 23 -9.32 -3.61 6.95
CA ALA A 23 -8.13 -2.86 6.56
C ALA A 23 -7.17 -3.74 5.75
N VAL A 24 -6.35 -3.11 4.90
CA VAL A 24 -5.20 -3.72 4.23
C VAL A 24 -3.95 -2.95 4.61
N GLU A 25 -2.96 -3.65 5.15
CA GLU A 25 -1.70 -3.08 5.63
C GLU A 25 -0.58 -3.24 4.59
N PHE A 26 0.29 -2.23 4.50
CA PHE A 26 1.51 -2.24 3.72
C PHE A 26 2.70 -1.97 4.63
N ARG A 27 3.74 -2.80 4.52
CA ARG A 27 5.01 -2.61 5.22
C ARG A 27 6.14 -2.39 4.24
N THR A 28 6.93 -1.35 4.47
CA THR A 28 8.15 -1.11 3.70
C THR A 28 9.28 -0.58 4.58
N HIS A 29 10.51 -0.65 4.09
CA HIS A 29 11.66 -0.13 4.81
C HIS A 29 11.57 1.39 4.87
N PHE A 30 11.89 1.98 6.03
CA PHE A 30 11.92 3.42 6.23
C PHE A 30 12.68 4.18 5.13
N ILE A 31 13.83 3.68 4.69
CA ILE A 31 14.67 4.33 3.67
C ILE A 31 14.19 4.09 2.23
N ASN A 32 13.22 3.21 2.00
CA ASN A 32 12.72 2.92 0.66
C ASN A 32 11.68 3.97 0.22
N HIS A 33 12.16 5.18 -0.04
CA HIS A 33 11.33 6.32 -0.45
C HIS A 33 10.56 6.08 -1.75
N GLN A 34 11.06 5.22 -2.64
CA GLN A 34 10.34 4.87 -3.87
C GLN A 34 9.07 4.09 -3.56
N SER A 35 9.17 3.02 -2.76
CA SER A 35 7.99 2.24 -2.37
C SER A 35 7.05 3.04 -1.48
N ARG A 36 7.57 3.88 -0.57
CA ARG A 36 6.74 4.77 0.26
C ARG A 36 5.88 5.69 -0.59
N ARG A 37 6.49 6.42 -1.54
CA ARG A 37 5.74 7.26 -2.50
C ARG A 37 4.77 6.47 -3.38
N ALA A 38 5.05 5.20 -3.67
CA ALA A 38 4.11 4.36 -4.41
C ALA A 38 2.90 3.97 -3.56
N ILE A 39 3.11 3.60 -2.29
CA ILE A 39 2.05 3.27 -1.33
C ILE A 39 1.18 4.50 -1.05
N GLU A 40 1.78 5.66 -0.82
CA GLU A 40 1.07 6.93 -0.60
C GLU A 40 0.22 7.34 -1.81
N ARG A 41 0.70 7.09 -3.05
CA ARG A 41 -0.07 7.32 -4.27
C ARG A 41 -1.27 6.39 -4.44
N LEU A 42 -1.30 5.23 -3.77
CA LEU A 42 -2.51 4.39 -3.74
C LEU A 42 -3.60 4.99 -2.84
N GLY A 43 -3.29 6.00 -2.02
CA GLY A 43 -4.19 6.56 -1.01
C GLY A 43 -4.01 5.95 0.38
N ALA A 44 -3.02 5.08 0.58
CA ALA A 44 -2.70 4.54 1.90
C ALA A 44 -2.09 5.60 2.82
N LYS A 45 -2.47 5.58 4.10
CA LYS A 45 -2.00 6.52 5.13
C LYS A 45 -0.90 5.90 5.97
N LEU A 46 0.04 6.72 6.44
CA LEU A 46 1.12 6.27 7.34
C LEU A 46 0.56 6.14 8.76
N ASP A 47 0.49 4.91 9.26
CA ASP A 47 0.05 4.64 10.64
C ASP A 47 1.19 4.81 11.65
N GLY A 48 2.43 4.58 11.21
CA GLY A 48 3.61 4.82 12.03
C GLY A 48 4.90 4.20 11.50
N VAL A 49 5.97 4.38 12.27
CA VAL A 49 7.28 3.77 12.02
C VAL A 49 7.67 2.91 13.21
N LEU A 50 7.81 1.61 12.97
CA LEU A 50 8.37 0.68 13.93
C LEU A 50 9.89 0.80 13.89
N ARG A 51 10.47 1.36 14.96
CA ARG A 51 11.92 1.54 15.11
C ARG A 51 12.59 0.24 15.54
N ALA A 52 13.74 -0.07 14.95
CA ALA A 52 14.49 -1.31 15.17
C ALA A 52 13.64 -2.58 15.06
N HIS A 53 12.71 -2.60 14.10
CA HIS A 53 11.70 -3.65 13.97
C HIS A 53 12.28 -5.00 13.54
N MET A 54 13.33 -5.01 12.71
CA MET A 54 13.90 -6.24 12.18
C MET A 54 15.43 -6.18 12.12
N ILE A 55 16.07 -7.33 12.34
CA ILE A 55 17.47 -7.56 11.95
C ILE A 55 17.45 -8.22 10.57
N MET A 56 18.08 -7.57 9.60
CA MET A 56 18.17 -8.07 8.22
C MET A 56 19.23 -9.17 8.11
N PRO A 57 19.22 -10.02 7.06
CA PRO A 57 20.19 -11.11 6.91
C PRO A 57 21.66 -10.67 6.90
N ASN A 58 21.94 -9.42 6.54
CA ASN A 58 23.27 -8.81 6.56
C ASN A 58 23.65 -8.20 7.93
N GLY A 59 22.84 -8.42 8.97
CA GLY A 59 23.06 -7.91 10.33
C GLY A 59 22.60 -6.46 10.56
N THR A 60 22.13 -5.74 9.55
CA THR A 60 21.67 -4.35 9.72
C THR A 60 20.29 -4.29 10.37
N ILE A 61 20.07 -3.30 11.22
CA ILE A 61 18.76 -3.03 11.83
C ILE A 61 17.90 -2.22 10.87
N ARG A 62 16.63 -2.62 10.74
CA ARG A 62 15.64 -2.01 9.86
C ARG A 62 14.49 -1.40 10.64
N ASP A 63 14.21 -0.14 10.32
CA ASP A 63 12.95 0.52 10.62
C ASP A 63 11.91 0.20 9.54
N THR A 64 10.67 -0.06 9.96
CA THR A 64 9.55 -0.36 9.06
C THR A 64 8.51 0.73 9.13
N CYS A 65 8.20 1.36 8.00
CA CYS A 65 6.99 2.15 7.86
C CYS A 65 5.79 1.21 7.68
N VAL A 66 4.75 1.45 8.45
CA VAL A 66 3.46 0.77 8.37
C VAL A 66 2.44 1.75 7.82
N TYR A 67 1.77 1.36 6.74
CA TYR A 67 0.69 2.11 6.13
C TYR A 67 -0.56 1.24 6.05
N SER A 68 -1.74 1.86 5.97
CA SER A 68 -2.99 1.13 5.75
C SER A 68 -3.95 1.87 4.83
N ILE A 69 -4.87 1.09 4.27
CA ILE A 69 -6.15 1.56 3.73
C ILE A 69 -7.23 0.86 4.54
N VAL A 70 -8.21 1.60 5.04
CA VAL A 70 -9.36 1.02 5.76
C VAL A 70 -10.59 0.91 4.86
N ALA A 71 -11.50 -0.01 5.16
CA ALA A 71 -12.67 -0.30 4.32
C ALA A 71 -13.51 0.95 3.94
N PRO A 72 -13.76 1.93 4.85
CA PRO A 72 -14.47 3.16 4.48
C PRO A 72 -13.78 4.02 3.41
N GLU A 73 -12.46 3.89 3.25
CA GLU A 73 -11.67 4.65 2.27
C GLU A 73 -11.66 3.98 0.89
N TRP A 74 -11.94 2.67 0.84
CA TRP A 74 -11.84 1.87 -0.37
C TRP A 74 -12.68 2.39 -1.54
N PRO A 75 -13.96 2.79 -1.38
CA PRO A 75 -14.76 3.26 -2.52
C PRO A 75 -14.13 4.43 -3.27
N THR A 76 -13.56 5.40 -2.53
CA THR A 76 -12.88 6.56 -3.12
C THR A 76 -11.57 6.16 -3.80
N ILE A 77 -10.79 5.28 -3.16
CA ILE A 77 -9.51 4.80 -3.71
C ILE A 77 -9.75 3.97 -4.98
N LYS A 78 -10.76 3.08 -4.99
CA LYS A 78 -11.15 2.29 -6.15
C LYS A 78 -11.47 3.18 -7.35
N ALA A 79 -12.25 4.23 -7.15
CA ALA A 79 -12.60 5.18 -8.20
C ALA A 79 -11.35 5.89 -8.75
N HIS A 80 -10.44 6.34 -7.87
CA HIS A 80 -9.19 6.97 -8.28
C HIS A 80 -8.29 6.03 -9.11
N LEU A 81 -8.11 4.80 -8.64
CA LEU A 81 -7.31 3.79 -9.34
C LEU A 81 -7.92 3.40 -10.69
N GLY A 82 -9.26 3.32 -10.76
CA GLY A 82 -9.99 3.11 -12.01
C GLY A 82 -9.67 4.17 -13.06
N LEU A 83 -9.77 5.45 -12.67
CA LEU A 83 -9.44 6.58 -13.56
C LEU A 83 -7.97 6.55 -14.02
N GLN A 84 -7.04 6.21 -13.13
CA GLN A 84 -5.62 6.09 -13.51
C GLN A 84 -5.37 5.00 -14.55
N MET A 85 -6.12 3.90 -14.53
CA MET A 85 -6.00 2.84 -15.52
C MET A 85 -6.58 3.24 -16.88
N GLU A 86 -7.63 4.06 -16.90
CA GLU A 86 -8.21 4.59 -18.15
C GLU A 86 -7.25 5.56 -18.86
N ILE A 87 -6.54 6.41 -18.10
CA ILE A 87 -5.60 7.39 -18.67
C ILE A 87 -4.34 6.73 -19.25
N VAL A 88 -3.97 5.54 -18.77
CA VAL A 88 -2.74 4.82 -19.16
C VAL A 88 -2.98 3.82 -20.30
N ARG A 89 -4.25 3.58 -20.69
CA ARG A 89 -4.63 2.79 -21.87
C ARG A 89 -4.61 3.64 -23.13
#